data_AF-A0A8J3I4S0-F1
#
_entry.id   AF-A0A8J3I4S0-F1
#
_cell.length_a   1.000
_cell.length_b   1.000
_cell.length_c   1.000
_cell.angle_alpha   90.00
_cell.angle_beta   90.00
_cell.angle_gamma   90.00
#
_symmetry.space_group_name_H-M   'P 1'
#
loop_
_entity.id
_entity.type
_entity.pdbx_description
1 polymer ?
#
loop_
_entity_poly.entity_id
_entity_poly.type
_entity_poly.pdbx_seq_one_letter_code
_entity_poly.pdbx_strand_id
1 'polypeptide(L)'
;MLYLPDDSSSISREQVTEAFLKAVRLIDKRVAPYLGKATTRVLVQGAAKRVMDAHPFLGYLTKRPYTDIHPSAIQEELSGVTPAELANGLNDLLDECFAGLRELTGDLIVPILHDEVTHQLKQL
;
A
#
# COMPACT_ATOMS: atom_id res chain seq x y z
N MET A 1 5.07 11.82 -1.66
CA MET A 1 6.07 11.33 -0.70
C MET A 1 5.41 11.14 0.66
N LEU A 2 4.91 9.93 0.89
CA LEU A 2 4.38 9.48 2.18
C LEU A 2 5.57 9.26 3.12
N TYR A 3 5.66 10.07 4.18
CA TYR A 3 6.78 10.06 5.12
C TYR A 3 6.41 9.19 6.33
N LEU A 4 7.08 8.05 6.50
CA LEU A 4 7.07 7.29 7.75
C LEU A 4 7.94 8.01 8.78
N PRO A 5 7.54 8.07 10.07
CA PRO A 5 8.34 8.71 11.11
C PRO A 5 9.69 7.99 11.28
N ASP A 6 10.75 8.79 11.40
CA ASP A 6 12.12 8.35 11.64
C ASP A 6 12.35 8.18 13.17
N ASP A 7 11.42 7.52 13.86
CA ASP A 7 11.52 7.29 15.29
C ASP A 7 12.33 6.02 15.57
N SER A 8 13.33 6.16 16.45
CA SER A 8 14.45 5.25 16.73
C SER A 8 14.09 3.89 17.36
N SER A 9 12.96 3.29 16.98
CA SER A 9 12.68 1.86 17.16
C SER A 9 12.78 1.20 15.80
N SER A 10 13.55 0.11 15.68
CA SER A 10 13.72 -0.62 14.42
C SER A 10 12.37 -1.13 13.91
N ILE A 11 11.67 -0.34 13.09
CA ILE A 11 10.35 -0.71 12.54
C ILE A 11 10.53 -2.03 11.81
N SER A 12 9.82 -3.06 12.26
CA SER A 12 9.91 -4.38 11.65
C SER A 12 9.15 -4.42 10.32
N ARG A 13 9.53 -5.34 9.44
CA ARG A 13 8.78 -5.58 8.18
C ARG A 13 7.31 -5.90 8.42
N GLU A 14 7.01 -6.55 9.53
CA GLU A 14 5.65 -6.84 9.95
C GLU A 14 4.88 -5.56 10.23
N GLN A 15 5.45 -4.61 10.98
CA GLN A 15 4.83 -3.30 11.23
C GLN A 15 4.64 -2.50 9.93
N VAL A 16 5.65 -2.49 9.04
CA VAL A 16 5.54 -1.84 7.72
C VAL A 16 4.43 -2.48 6.88
N THR A 17 4.31 -3.81 6.91
CA THR A 17 3.23 -4.51 6.20
C THR A 17 1.87 -4.19 6.81
N GLU A 18 1.76 -4.18 8.13
CA GLU A 18 0.51 -3.88 8.82
C GLU A 18 0.03 -2.45 8.51
N ALA A 19 0.95 -1.49 8.50
CA ALA A 19 0.72 -0.12 8.07
C ALA A 19 0.09 -0.04 6.68
N PHE A 20 0.73 -0.72 5.73
CA PHE A 20 0.25 -0.79 4.36
C PHE A 20 -1.14 -1.42 4.27
N LEU A 21 -1.39 -2.55 4.94
CA LEU A 21 -2.70 -3.20 4.94
C LEU A 21 -3.78 -2.31 5.56
N LYS A 22 -3.44 -1.54 6.60
CA LYS A 22 -4.32 -0.54 7.20
C LYS A 22 -4.67 0.57 6.19
N ALA A 23 -3.68 1.11 5.49
CA ALA A 23 -3.85 2.12 4.45
C ALA A 23 -4.72 1.61 3.28
N VAL A 24 -4.45 0.42 2.74
CA VAL A 24 -5.24 -0.17 1.66
C VAL A 24 -6.67 -0.46 2.10
N ARG A 25 -6.89 -0.91 3.35
CA ARG A 25 -8.25 -1.09 3.89
C ARG A 25 -8.99 0.24 4.05
N LEU A 26 -8.29 1.33 4.36
CA LEU A 26 -8.88 2.66 4.38
C LEU A 26 -9.29 3.09 2.97
N ILE A 27 -8.42 2.91 1.98
CA ILE A 27 -8.75 3.12 0.55
C ILE A 27 -9.99 2.30 0.19
N ASP A 28 -10.03 1.01 0.53
CA ASP A 28 -11.17 0.15 0.22
C ASP A 28 -12.48 0.65 0.82
N LYS A 29 -12.48 1.03 2.10
CA LYS A 29 -13.65 1.60 2.77
C LYS A 29 -14.15 2.87 2.11
N ARG A 30 -13.23 3.72 1.62
CA ARG A 30 -13.54 5.03 1.04
C ARG A 30 -13.92 4.94 -0.43
N VAL A 31 -13.37 3.98 -1.17
CA VAL A 31 -13.62 3.75 -2.60
C VAL A 31 -14.83 2.86 -2.85
N ALA A 32 -15.10 1.88 -1.98
CA ALA A 32 -16.19 0.92 -2.17
C ALA A 32 -17.59 1.54 -2.41
N PRO A 33 -17.99 2.66 -1.76
CA PRO A 33 -19.26 3.31 -2.04
C PRO A 33 -19.39 3.88 -3.46
N TYR A 34 -18.27 4.19 -4.11
CA TYR A 34 -18.24 4.84 -5.43
C TYR A 34 -17.97 3.86 -6.56
N LEU A 35 -17.03 2.93 -6.35
CA LEU A 35 -16.52 2.03 -7.39
C LEU A 35 -16.70 0.54 -7.05
N GLY A 36 -17.25 0.21 -5.88
CA GLY A 36 -17.42 -1.18 -5.44
C GLY A 36 -16.15 -1.81 -4.84
N LYS A 37 -16.34 -2.87 -4.06
CA LYS A 37 -15.28 -3.55 -3.27
C LYS A 37 -14.21 -4.25 -4.10
N ALA A 38 -14.50 -4.59 -5.35
CA ALA A 38 -13.52 -5.23 -6.23
C ALA A 38 -12.46 -4.24 -6.73
N THR A 39 -12.76 -2.94 -6.73
CA THR A 39 -11.91 -1.92 -7.34
C THR A 39 -10.58 -1.78 -6.63
N THR A 40 -10.56 -1.79 -5.30
CA THR A 40 -9.30 -1.71 -4.53
C THR A 40 -8.37 -2.86 -4.84
N ARG A 41 -8.90 -4.07 -5.00
CA ARG A 41 -8.09 -5.24 -5.39
C ARG A 41 -7.43 -5.01 -6.75
N VAL A 42 -8.19 -4.53 -7.73
CA VAL A 42 -7.68 -4.28 -9.09
C VAL A 42 -6.67 -3.13 -9.06
N LEU A 43 -6.89 -2.09 -8.27
CA LEU A 43 -5.95 -0.98 -8.07
C LEU A 43 -4.61 -1.49 -7.53
N VAL A 44 -4.63 -2.29 -6.46
CA VAL A 44 -3.40 -2.86 -5.87
C VAL A 44 -2.68 -3.77 -6.86
N GLN A 45 -3.41 -4.63 -7.58
CA GLN A 45 -2.82 -5.52 -8.59
C GLN A 45 -2.21 -4.75 -9.77
N GLY A 46 -2.89 -3.70 -10.23
CA GLY A 46 -2.41 -2.81 -11.29
C GLY A 46 -1.18 -2.02 -10.86
N ALA A 47 -1.20 -1.46 -9.64
CA ALA A 47 -0.06 -0.76 -9.05
C ALA A 47 1.14 -1.69 -8.89
N ALA A 48 0.95 -2.89 -8.35
CA ALA A 48 1.99 -3.90 -8.24
C ALA A 48 2.64 -4.21 -9.59
N LYS A 49 1.85 -4.32 -10.67
CA LYS A 49 2.37 -4.55 -12.03
C LYS A 49 3.21 -3.38 -12.53
N ARG A 50 2.91 -2.14 -12.13
CA ARG A 50 3.67 -0.94 -12.54
C ARG A 50 4.97 -0.77 -11.75
N VAL A 51 4.99 -1.16 -10.47
CA VAL A 51 6.17 -0.98 -9.61
C VAL A 51 7.09 -2.20 -9.57
N MET A 52 6.68 -3.37 -10.08
CA MET A 52 7.46 -4.61 -9.94
C MET A 52 8.85 -4.56 -10.58
N ASP A 53 9.08 -3.70 -11.59
CA ASP A 53 10.39 -3.56 -12.21
C ASP A 53 11.39 -2.87 -11.25
N ALA A 54 10.92 -1.93 -10.45
CA ALA A 54 11.71 -1.24 -9.42
C ALA A 54 11.73 -2.02 -8.09
N HIS A 55 10.63 -2.70 -7.75
CA HIS A 55 10.43 -3.44 -6.51
C HIS A 55 9.97 -4.88 -6.79
N PRO A 56 10.85 -5.77 -7.28
CA PRO A 56 10.46 -7.13 -7.70
C PRO A 56 9.77 -7.96 -6.61
N PHE A 57 10.11 -7.69 -5.34
CA PHE A 57 9.51 -8.33 -4.19
C PHE A 57 8.02 -8.03 -4.01
N LEU A 58 7.47 -7.00 -4.67
CA LEU A 58 6.03 -6.72 -4.70
C LEU A 58 5.29 -7.47 -5.80
N GLY A 59 6.00 -8.15 -6.70
CA GLY A 59 5.41 -8.85 -7.84
C GLY A 59 4.36 -9.90 -7.44
N TYR A 60 4.43 -10.47 -6.24
CA TYR A 60 3.42 -11.44 -5.76
C TYR A 60 2.01 -10.83 -5.65
N LEU A 61 1.92 -9.51 -5.43
CA LEU A 61 0.65 -8.78 -5.32
C LEU A 61 -0.13 -8.73 -6.64
N THR A 62 0.53 -9.01 -7.78
CA THR A 62 -0.15 -9.13 -9.08
C THR A 62 -1.09 -10.34 -9.13
N LYS A 63 -0.81 -11.38 -8.33
CA LYS A 63 -1.58 -12.65 -8.32
C LYS A 63 -2.31 -12.87 -6.99
N ARG A 64 -1.73 -12.44 -5.88
CA ARG A 64 -2.29 -12.57 -4.52
C ARG A 64 -3.01 -11.28 -4.12
N PRO A 65 -4.29 -11.34 -3.71
CA PRO A 65 -4.98 -10.15 -3.23
C PRO A 65 -4.42 -9.70 -1.87
N TYR A 66 -4.45 -8.40 -1.60
CA TYR A 66 -3.95 -7.83 -0.33
C TYR A 66 -4.70 -8.36 0.90
N THR A 67 -5.93 -8.85 0.73
CA THR A 67 -6.73 -9.46 1.80
C THR A 67 -6.15 -10.77 2.31
N ASP A 68 -5.32 -11.44 1.50
CA ASP A 68 -4.74 -12.75 1.82
C ASP A 68 -3.34 -12.60 2.43
N ILE A 69 -2.87 -11.37 2.66
CA ILE A 69 -1.57 -11.08 3.25
C ILE A 69 -1.71 -11.06 4.77
N HIS A 70 -0.86 -11.86 5.42
CA HIS A 70 -0.71 -11.82 6.86
C HIS A 70 0.63 -11.15 7.22
N PRO A 71 0.65 -10.07 8.02
CA PRO A 71 1.88 -9.34 8.35
C PRO A 71 3.02 -10.22 8.88
N SER A 72 2.70 -11.20 9.73
CA SER A 72 3.71 -12.11 10.30
C SER A 72 4.37 -13.03 9.27
N ALA A 73 3.70 -13.32 8.14
CA ALA A 73 4.26 -14.16 7.08
C ALA A 73 5.32 -13.41 6.24
N ILE A 74 5.26 -12.08 6.21
CA ILE A 74 6.18 -11.25 5.40
C ILE A 74 7.62 -11.32 5.89
N GLN A 75 7.85 -11.59 7.18
CA GLN A 75 9.22 -11.75 7.69
C GLN A 75 9.96 -12.91 7.00
N GLU A 76 9.25 -14.00 6.70
CA GLU A 76 9.79 -15.18 6.02
C GLU A 76 9.74 -15.02 4.49
N GLU A 77 8.59 -14.60 3.95
CA GLU A 77 8.38 -14.46 2.51
C GLU A 77 9.34 -13.45 1.86
N LEU A 78 9.73 -12.40 2.59
CA LEU A 78 10.62 -11.33 2.12
C LEU A 78 11.97 -11.31 2.83
N SER A 79 12.50 -12.48 3.22
CA SER A 79 13.73 -12.65 4.02
C SER A 79 14.96 -11.83 3.57
N GLY A 80 15.06 -11.42 2.30
CA GLY A 80 16.14 -10.58 1.75
C GLY A 80 15.85 -9.08 1.60
N VAL A 81 14.65 -8.61 1.96
CA VAL A 81 14.23 -7.21 1.85
C VAL A 81 14.36 -6.55 3.22
N THR A 82 14.96 -5.37 3.29
CA THR A 82 15.01 -4.58 4.53
C THR A 82 13.67 -3.90 4.83
N PRO A 83 13.36 -3.53 6.09
CA PRO A 83 12.16 -2.75 6.38
C PRO A 83 12.05 -1.44 5.58
N ALA A 84 13.19 -0.77 5.33
CA ALA A 84 13.25 0.47 4.56
C ALA A 84 12.94 0.26 3.07
N GLU A 85 13.51 -0.79 2.46
CA GLU A 85 13.18 -1.16 1.07
C GLU A 85 11.71 -1.54 0.94
N LEU A 86 11.17 -2.30 1.90
CA LEU A 86 9.77 -2.65 1.94
C LEU A 86 8.88 -1.41 2.05
N ALA A 87 9.22 -0.48 2.94
CA ALA A 87 8.49 0.77 3.11
C ALA A 87 8.48 1.61 1.83
N ASN A 88 9.64 1.77 1.19
CA ASN A 88 9.77 2.49 -0.08
C ASN A 88 8.91 1.85 -1.17
N GLY A 89 8.99 0.52 -1.34
CA GLY A 89 8.18 -0.18 -2.34
C GLY A 89 6.69 -0.05 -2.08
N LEU A 90 6.24 -0.19 -0.83
CA LEU A 90 4.82 -0.07 -0.48
C LEU A 90 4.31 1.37 -0.62
N ASN A 91 5.15 2.38 -0.40
CA ASN A 91 4.84 3.77 -0.68
C ASN A 91 4.64 4.01 -2.18
N ASP A 92 5.57 3.53 -3.02
CA ASP A 92 5.44 3.64 -4.49
C ASP A 92 4.19 2.91 -4.98
N LEU A 93 3.86 1.76 -4.39
CA LEU A 93 2.64 1.03 -4.69
C LEU A 93 1.37 1.81 -4.30
N LEU A 94 1.38 2.52 -3.18
CA LEU A 94 0.26 3.38 -2.77
C LEU A 94 0.13 4.60 -3.70
N ASP A 95 1.24 5.23 -4.08
CA ASP A 95 1.25 6.34 -5.04
C ASP A 95 0.63 5.90 -6.38
N GLU A 96 0.97 4.70 -6.86
CA GLU A 96 0.36 4.10 -8.07
C GLU A 96 -1.12 3.72 -7.90
N CYS A 97 -1.55 3.37 -6.69
CA CYS A 97 -2.98 3.18 -6.38
C CYS A 97 -3.72 4.52 -6.44
N PHE A 98 -3.15 5.60 -5.91
CA PHE A 98 -3.73 6.93 -5.95
C PHE A 98 -3.78 7.48 -7.38
N ALA A 99 -2.74 7.26 -8.18
CA ALA A 99 -2.74 7.61 -9.60
C ALA A 99 -3.89 6.91 -10.33
N GLY A 100 -4.04 5.58 -10.15
CA GLY A 100 -5.14 4.83 -10.75
C GLY A 100 -6.53 5.27 -10.25
N LEU A 101 -6.66 5.61 -8.96
CA LEU A 101 -7.91 6.14 -8.42
C LEU A 101 -8.23 7.53 -9.02
N ARG A 102 -7.22 8.37 -9.25
CA ARG A 102 -7.37 9.67 -9.88
C ARG A 102 -7.82 9.56 -11.33
N GLU A 103 -7.31 8.57 -12.06
CA GLU A 103 -7.78 8.26 -13.42
C GLU A 103 -9.27 7.86 -13.44
N LEU A 104 -9.73 7.12 -12.42
CA LEU A 104 -11.11 6.65 -12.32
C LEU A 104 -12.10 7.69 -11.78
N THR A 105 -11.64 8.60 -10.92
CA THR A 105 -12.52 9.46 -10.11
C THR A 105 -12.21 10.95 -10.21
N GLY A 106 -11.17 11.33 -10.95
CA GLY A 106 -10.64 12.69 -10.91
C GLY A 106 -10.18 13.07 -9.50
N ASP A 107 -10.42 14.32 -9.13
CA ASP A 107 -10.05 14.87 -7.81
C ASP A 107 -11.19 14.74 -6.77
N LEU A 108 -12.23 13.93 -7.05
CA LEU A 108 -13.40 13.80 -6.18
C LEU A 108 -13.06 13.16 -4.82
N ILE A 109 -12.19 12.16 -4.82
CA ILE A 109 -11.89 11.31 -3.65
C ILE A 109 -10.41 11.38 -3.27
N VAL A 110 -9.53 11.47 -4.26
CA VAL A 110 -8.07 11.33 -4.09
C VAL A 110 -7.47 12.31 -3.09
N PRO A 111 -7.75 13.63 -3.12
CA PRO A 111 -7.10 14.57 -2.21
C PRO A 111 -7.38 14.26 -0.74
N ILE A 112 -8.66 14.06 -0.39
CA ILE A 112 -9.08 13.77 0.99
C ILE A 112 -8.53 12.41 1.44
N LEU A 113 -8.60 11.40 0.57
CA LEU A 113 -8.14 10.05 0.89
C LEU A 113 -6.61 10.00 1.05
N HIS A 114 -5.87 10.73 0.24
CA HIS A 114 -4.43 10.82 0.32
C HIS A 114 -4.00 11.43 1.66
N ASP A 115 -4.66 12.49 2.11
CA ASP A 115 -4.38 13.10 3.42
C ASP A 115 -4.69 12.15 4.58
N GLU A 116 -5.82 11.43 4.53
CA GLU A 116 -6.18 10.44 5.55
C GLU A 116 -5.16 9.28 5.61
N VAL A 117 -4.76 8.75 4.46
CA VAL A 117 -3.74 7.68 4.38
C VAL A 117 -2.38 8.19 4.86
N THR A 118 -1.98 9.39 4.46
CA THR A 118 -0.74 10.02 4.93
C THR A 118 -0.72 10.17 6.44
N HIS A 119 -1.84 10.64 7.02
CA HIS A 119 -1.95 10.78 8.46
C HIS A 119 -1.88 9.43 9.17
N GLN A 120 -2.53 8.40 8.63
CA GLN A 120 -2.49 7.05 9.18
C GLN A 120 -1.07 6.44 9.16
N LEU A 121 -0.31 6.65 8.08
CA LEU A 121 1.05 6.15 7.96
C LEU A 121 2.05 6.90 8.87
N LYS A 122 1.77 8.16 9.20
CA LYS A 122 2.56 8.96 10.14
C LYS A 122 2.35 8.58 11.62
N GLN A 123 1.37 7.76 11.95
CA GLN A 123 1.11 7.32 13.32
C GLN A 123 1.79 5.97 13.68
N LEU A 124 2.65 5.45 12.81
CA LEU A 124 3.48 4.28 13.06
C LEU A 124 4.84 4.66 13.60
#